data_AF-A0A4Y7MZ16-F1
#
_entry.id   AF-A0A4Y7MZ16-F1
#
_cell.length_a   1.000
_cell.length_b   1.000
_cell.length_c   1.000
_cell.angle_alpha   90.00
_cell.angle_beta   90.00
_cell.angle_gamma   90.00
#
_symmetry.space_group_name_H-M   'P 1'
#
loop_
_entity.id
_entity.type
_entity.pdbx_description
1 polymer ?
#
loop_
_entity_poly.entity_id
_entity_poly.type
_entity_poly.pdbx_seq_one_letter_code
_entity_poly.pdbx_strand_id
1 'polypeptide(L)'
;MAKKASRKELAESIFYEPLPVDARITLEQQSHILGSTTKNLNKDENFLIEYMKPKTVADTEELTVQFKKNFPLKNNKTLKDNKSKRTKKKLLTSIEKRKLGLHKLPKTGIKYASLAPLHQLWVEYMENNLNLEISATGANKDGLYQKIAKADYHGCLLMVTRSKCPSYIGAKGIVVQETKNTFQIICEEDKLKIIPKRDSVFTFNISRWTFTLFGNHMNIRPSERASRKFKSRPTIDL
;
A
#
# COMPACT_ATOMS: atom_id res chain seq x y z
N MET A 1 4.83 -48.47 11.84
CA MET A 1 5.43 -47.29 11.16
C MET A 1 4.37 -46.21 11.04
N ALA A 2 4.32 -45.27 11.99
CA ALA A 2 3.39 -44.15 11.95
C ALA A 2 4.05 -42.96 11.23
N LYS A 3 3.48 -42.52 10.10
CA LYS A 3 3.91 -41.28 9.43
C LYS A 3 3.38 -40.09 10.24
N LYS A 4 4.30 -39.32 10.82
CA LYS A 4 4.02 -38.09 11.56
C LYS A 4 3.72 -36.99 10.53
N ALA A 5 2.44 -36.63 10.36
CA ALA A 5 2.03 -35.51 9.51
C ALA A 5 2.63 -34.20 10.04
N SER A 6 3.12 -33.35 9.14
CA SER A 6 3.85 -32.14 9.50
C SER A 6 2.88 -31.04 9.93
N ARG A 7 3.27 -30.26 10.95
CA ARG A 7 2.52 -29.10 11.51
C ARG A 7 2.16 -28.03 10.46
N LYS A 8 2.69 -28.12 9.24
CA LYS A 8 2.41 -27.23 8.10
C LYS A 8 1.14 -27.60 7.35
N GLU A 9 0.77 -28.89 7.31
CA GLU A 9 -0.44 -29.39 6.64
C GLU A 9 -1.72 -29.05 7.42
N LEU A 10 -1.61 -28.86 8.74
CA LEU A 10 -2.74 -28.47 9.60
C LEU A 10 -3.08 -26.97 9.53
N ALA A 11 -2.26 -26.13 8.91
CA ALA A 11 -2.48 -24.68 8.88
C ALA A 11 -3.22 -24.21 7.61
N GLU A 12 -3.10 -24.92 6.48
CA GLU A 12 -3.83 -24.62 5.24
C GLU A 12 -5.29 -25.11 5.26
N SER A 13 -5.63 -26.04 6.17
CA SER A 13 -6.98 -26.58 6.32
C SER A 13 -7.93 -25.72 7.17
N ILE A 14 -7.46 -24.61 7.76
CA ILE A 14 -8.24 -23.82 8.73
C ILE A 14 -9.12 -22.74 8.08
N PHE A 15 -8.88 -22.37 6.82
CA PHE A 15 -9.59 -21.22 6.21
C PHE A 15 -10.72 -21.56 5.23
N TYR A 16 -10.82 -22.79 4.73
CA TYR A 16 -11.99 -23.24 3.96
C TYR A 16 -12.24 -24.73 4.18
N GLU A 17 -13.23 -25.07 4.99
CA GLU A 17 -13.74 -26.44 5.02
C GLU A 17 -14.45 -26.74 3.69
N PRO A 18 -14.13 -27.87 3.03
CA PRO A 18 -14.84 -28.27 1.83
C PRO A 18 -16.32 -28.49 2.17
N LEU A 19 -17.21 -27.94 1.34
CA LEU A 19 -18.67 -28.10 1.47
C LEU A 19 -19.03 -29.57 1.76
N PRO A 20 -19.94 -29.82 2.73
CA PRO A 20 -20.38 -31.17 3.08
C PRO A 20 -20.77 -31.98 1.85
N VAL A 21 -20.42 -33.27 1.84
CA VAL A 21 -20.64 -34.19 0.71
C VAL A 21 -22.11 -34.20 0.28
N ASP A 22 -23.03 -34.11 1.25
CA ASP A 22 -24.48 -34.08 1.03
C ASP A 22 -24.94 -32.86 0.21
N ALA A 23 -24.32 -31.69 0.43
CA ALA A 23 -24.63 -30.46 -0.29
C ALA A 23 -24.13 -30.51 -1.75
N ARG A 24 -23.05 -31.26 -2.02
CA ARG A 24 -22.54 -31.48 -3.38
C ARG A 24 -23.43 -32.43 -4.17
N ILE A 25 -23.89 -33.50 -3.53
CA ILE A 25 -24.80 -34.49 -4.13
C ILE A 25 -26.15 -33.84 -4.48
N THR A 26 -26.70 -32.97 -3.62
CA THR A 26 -27.96 -32.26 -3.89
C THR A 26 -27.85 -31.27 -5.05
N LEU A 27 -26.72 -30.56 -5.18
CA LEU A 27 -26.46 -29.64 -6.30
C LEU A 27 -26.32 -30.39 -7.64
N GLU A 28 -25.60 -31.51 -7.65
CA GLU A 28 -25.48 -32.35 -8.84
C GLU A 28 -26.84 -32.92 -9.25
N GLN A 29 -27.64 -33.42 -8.30
CA GLN A 29 -28.99 -33.91 -8.56
C GLN A 29 -29.91 -32.82 -9.13
N GLN A 30 -29.88 -31.59 -8.59
CA GLN A 30 -30.65 -30.46 -9.12
C GLN A 30 -30.23 -30.09 -10.56
N SER A 31 -28.94 -30.13 -10.87
CA SER A 31 -28.44 -29.86 -12.22
C SER A 31 -28.92 -30.89 -13.25
N HIS A 32 -28.99 -32.16 -12.86
CA HIS A 32 -29.52 -33.25 -13.70
C HIS A 32 -31.04 -33.15 -13.89
N ILE A 33 -31.79 -32.69 -12.88
CA ILE A 33 -33.23 -32.44 -13.00
C ILE A 33 -33.49 -31.31 -14.02
N LEU A 34 -32.75 -30.20 -13.95
CA LEU A 34 -32.85 -29.10 -14.91
C LEU A 34 -32.45 -29.51 -16.35
N GLY A 35 -31.46 -30.39 -16.50
CA GLY A 35 -30.99 -30.87 -17.81
C GLY A 35 -31.90 -31.89 -18.50
N SER A 36 -32.80 -32.56 -17.79
CA SER A 36 -33.67 -33.61 -18.33
C SER A 36 -34.99 -33.11 -18.93
N THR A 37 -35.33 -31.83 -18.78
CA THR A 37 -36.59 -31.25 -19.26
C THR A 37 -36.51 -30.89 -20.74
N THR A 38 -36.22 -31.87 -21.59
CA THR A 38 -36.25 -31.72 -23.07
C THR A 38 -37.37 -32.53 -23.73
N LYS A 39 -38.34 -33.05 -22.96
CA LYS A 39 -39.35 -33.99 -23.50
C LYS A 39 -40.83 -33.60 -23.40
N ASN A 40 -41.18 -32.35 -23.12
CA ASN A 40 -42.56 -31.88 -23.36
C ASN A 40 -42.62 -30.36 -23.61
N LEU A 41 -42.05 -29.91 -24.73
CA LEU A 41 -42.02 -28.48 -25.11
C LEU A 41 -43.23 -27.99 -25.90
N ASN A 42 -44.17 -28.87 -26.29
CA ASN A 42 -45.22 -28.49 -27.23
C ASN A 42 -46.38 -27.67 -26.61
N LYS A 43 -46.46 -27.53 -25.28
CA LYS A 43 -47.52 -26.74 -24.63
C LYS A 43 -47.03 -25.39 -24.09
N ASP A 44 -45.73 -25.29 -23.77
CA ASP A 44 -45.16 -24.13 -23.07
C ASP A 44 -44.48 -23.13 -24.02
N GLU A 45 -44.09 -23.53 -25.23
CA GLU A 45 -43.61 -22.58 -26.24
C GLU A 45 -44.71 -21.58 -26.65
N ASN A 46 -45.97 -22.01 -26.68
CA ASN A 46 -47.09 -21.12 -26.96
C ASN A 46 -47.25 -20.03 -25.90
N PHE A 47 -46.99 -20.32 -24.62
CA PHE A 47 -47.06 -19.30 -23.57
C PHE A 47 -45.96 -18.25 -23.75
N LEU A 48 -44.71 -18.68 -24.00
CA LEU A 48 -43.60 -17.75 -24.23
C LEU A 48 -43.80 -16.92 -25.51
N ILE A 49 -44.27 -17.53 -26.60
CA ILE A 49 -44.57 -16.82 -27.84
C ILE A 49 -45.74 -15.85 -27.64
N GLU A 50 -46.78 -16.21 -26.90
CA GLU A 50 -47.91 -15.33 -26.56
C GLU A 50 -47.49 -14.18 -25.63
N TYR A 51 -46.56 -14.42 -24.70
CA TYR A 51 -46.00 -13.39 -23.82
C TYR A 51 -45.03 -12.45 -24.55
N MET A 52 -44.33 -12.96 -25.57
CA MET A 52 -43.39 -12.20 -26.40
C MET A 52 -44.05 -11.52 -27.61
N LYS A 53 -45.33 -11.80 -27.91
CA LYS A 53 -46.06 -11.01 -28.90
C LYS A 53 -46.07 -9.55 -28.44
N PRO A 54 -45.49 -8.60 -29.20
CA PRO A 54 -45.51 -7.20 -28.81
C PRO A 54 -46.97 -6.76 -28.74
N LYS A 55 -47.43 -6.34 -27.56
CA LYS A 55 -48.82 -5.91 -27.27
C LYS A 55 -49.24 -4.63 -28.02
N THR A 56 -48.51 -4.21 -29.04
CA THR A 56 -48.79 -3.05 -29.86
C THR A 56 -48.45 -3.36 -31.30
N VAL A 57 -49.42 -3.18 -32.21
CA VAL A 57 -49.20 -3.12 -33.65
C VAL A 57 -48.40 -1.84 -33.92
N ALA A 58 -47.10 -1.89 -33.71
CA ALA A 58 -46.21 -0.77 -33.96
C ALA A 58 -45.29 -1.19 -35.09
N ASP A 59 -45.58 -0.72 -36.28
CA ASP A 59 -44.80 -0.94 -37.49
C ASP A 59 -43.35 -0.56 -37.17
N THR A 60 -42.44 -1.54 -37.20
CA THR A 60 -41.05 -1.33 -36.76
C THR A 60 -40.36 -0.26 -37.60
N GLU A 61 -40.77 -0.14 -38.87
CA GLU A 61 -40.28 0.89 -39.78
C GLU A 61 -40.78 2.28 -39.36
N GLU A 62 -42.06 2.43 -39.02
CA GLU A 62 -42.63 3.70 -38.55
C GLU A 62 -42.01 4.13 -37.21
N LEU A 63 -41.78 3.18 -36.29
CA LEU A 63 -41.05 3.43 -35.05
C LEU A 63 -39.63 3.92 -35.32
N THR A 64 -38.88 3.29 -36.23
CA THR A 64 -37.51 3.75 -36.54
C THR A 64 -37.49 5.14 -37.17
N VAL A 65 -38.50 5.52 -37.96
CA VAL A 65 -38.66 6.86 -38.50
C VAL A 65 -39.01 7.87 -37.40
N GLN A 66 -39.89 7.51 -36.45
CA GLN A 66 -40.22 8.33 -35.29
C GLN A 66 -39.02 8.52 -34.35
N PHE A 67 -38.24 7.47 -34.09
CA PHE A 67 -37.00 7.53 -33.31
C PHE A 67 -35.95 8.42 -33.98
N LYS A 68 -35.83 8.39 -35.32
CA LYS A 68 -34.93 9.29 -36.07
C LYS A 68 -35.43 10.73 -36.12
N LYS A 69 -36.75 10.96 -36.18
CA LYS A 69 -37.33 12.31 -36.20
C LYS A 69 -37.28 13.01 -34.85
N ASN A 70 -37.37 12.27 -33.73
CA ASN A 70 -37.60 12.87 -32.41
C ASN A 70 -36.51 12.62 -31.37
N PHE A 71 -35.33 12.14 -31.75
CA PHE A 71 -34.14 12.25 -30.90
C PHE A 71 -33.18 13.32 -31.44
N PRO A 72 -33.48 14.62 -31.24
CA PRO A 72 -32.39 15.54 -31.02
C PRO A 72 -31.76 15.11 -29.69
N LEU A 73 -30.79 14.20 -29.74
CA LEU A 73 -29.62 14.24 -28.86
C LEU A 73 -28.88 15.54 -29.17
N LYS A 74 -29.57 16.68 -28.96
CA LYS A 74 -28.91 17.91 -28.62
C LYS A 74 -28.09 17.51 -27.43
N ASN A 75 -26.78 17.65 -27.56
CA ASN A 75 -25.91 17.92 -26.45
C ASN A 75 -26.46 19.19 -25.79
N ASN A 76 -27.58 19.08 -25.08
CA ASN A 76 -27.89 19.89 -23.95
C ASN A 76 -26.70 19.58 -23.07
N LYS A 77 -25.63 20.40 -23.20
CA LYS A 77 -24.70 20.61 -22.11
C LYS A 77 -25.64 20.72 -20.93
N THR A 78 -25.64 19.70 -20.07
CA THR A 78 -26.30 19.83 -18.78
C THR A 78 -25.77 21.16 -18.30
N LEU A 79 -26.66 22.16 -18.19
CA LEU A 79 -26.30 23.39 -17.52
C LEU A 79 -25.78 22.84 -16.21
N LYS A 80 -24.45 22.89 -16.04
CA LYS A 80 -23.83 22.40 -14.82
C LYS A 80 -24.55 23.23 -13.79
N ASP A 81 -25.49 22.62 -13.08
CA ASP A 81 -26.04 23.22 -11.89
C ASP A 81 -24.81 23.72 -11.17
N ASN A 82 -24.79 25.03 -10.92
CA ASN A 82 -23.77 25.66 -10.12
C ASN A 82 -23.92 25.01 -8.73
N LYS A 83 -23.45 23.76 -8.58
CA LYS A 83 -23.10 23.15 -7.31
C LYS A 83 -22.20 24.20 -6.74
N SER A 84 -22.72 24.95 -5.77
CA SER A 84 -21.96 25.98 -5.07
C SER A 84 -20.61 25.37 -4.85
N LYS A 85 -19.57 25.97 -5.46
CA LYS A 85 -18.22 25.39 -5.44
C LYS A 85 -17.93 25.21 -3.97
N ARG A 86 -18.07 23.98 -3.47
CA ARG A 86 -18.00 23.67 -2.04
C ARG A 86 -16.71 24.31 -1.60
N THR A 87 -16.80 25.37 -0.80
CA THR A 87 -15.66 26.22 -0.46
C THR A 87 -14.67 25.31 0.23
N LYS A 88 -13.73 24.76 -0.54
CA LYS A 88 -12.71 23.88 0.00
C LYS A 88 -12.00 24.75 1.03
N LYS A 89 -12.10 24.36 2.30
CA LYS A 89 -11.40 25.05 3.38
C LYS A 89 -9.98 25.29 2.89
N LYS A 90 -9.58 26.56 2.79
CA LYS A 90 -8.30 26.94 2.21
C LYS A 90 -7.22 26.26 3.06
N LEU A 91 -6.55 25.25 2.50
CA LEU A 91 -5.44 24.61 3.18
C LEU A 91 -4.35 25.66 3.37
N LEU A 92 -3.69 25.61 4.53
CA LEU A 92 -2.61 26.53 4.82
C LEU A 92 -1.55 26.47 3.71
N THR A 93 -1.13 27.63 3.23
CA THR A 93 -0.05 27.72 2.25
C THR A 93 1.28 27.25 2.87
N SER A 94 2.28 26.90 2.06
CA SER A 94 3.60 26.53 2.59
C SER A 94 4.24 27.67 3.40
N ILE A 95 3.91 28.92 3.08
CA ILE A 95 4.42 30.11 3.78
C ILE A 95 3.77 30.19 5.17
N GLU A 96 2.44 30.04 5.23
CA GLU A 96 1.69 30.01 6.49
C GLU A 96 2.17 28.86 7.40
N LYS A 97 2.37 27.67 6.84
CA LYS A 97 2.90 26.52 7.60
C LYS A 97 4.31 26.77 8.16
N ARG A 98 5.16 27.45 7.39
CA ARG A 98 6.51 27.84 7.84
C ARG A 98 6.46 28.90 8.94
N LYS A 99 5.56 29.88 8.82
CA LYS A 99 5.34 30.92 9.85
C LYS A 99 4.88 30.32 11.17
N LEU A 100 4.02 29.29 11.10
CA LEU A 100 3.56 28.54 12.28
C LEU A 100 4.59 27.53 12.82
N GLY A 101 5.69 27.29 12.12
CA GLY A 101 6.73 26.36 12.60
C GLY A 101 6.29 24.89 12.67
N LEU A 102 5.21 24.49 11.99
CA LEU A 102 4.60 23.14 12.07
C LEU A 102 5.58 21.99 11.85
N HIS A 103 6.62 22.20 11.06
CA HIS A 103 7.63 21.18 10.72
C HIS A 103 8.96 21.36 11.45
N LYS A 104 9.05 22.29 12.40
CA LYS A 104 10.27 22.58 13.15
C LYS A 104 10.15 21.95 14.54
N LEU A 105 11.00 20.97 14.82
CA LEU A 105 11.10 20.40 16.16
C LEU A 105 11.71 21.43 17.12
N PRO A 106 11.23 21.47 18.39
CA PRO A 106 11.88 22.24 19.42
C PRO A 106 13.28 21.66 19.67
N LYS A 107 14.30 22.53 19.72
CA LYS A 107 15.68 22.10 19.97
C LYS A 107 15.91 21.72 21.44
N THR A 108 15.04 22.19 22.33
CA THR A 108 15.15 22.05 23.78
C THR A 108 13.94 21.28 24.31
N GLY A 109 14.18 20.32 25.19
CA GLY A 109 13.13 19.55 25.89
C GLY A 109 12.90 18.13 25.38
N ILE A 110 13.42 17.76 24.21
CA ILE A 110 13.41 16.37 23.73
C ILE A 110 14.59 15.64 24.38
N LYS A 111 14.30 14.78 25.35
CA LYS A 111 15.32 13.92 25.98
C LYS A 111 15.47 12.61 25.21
N TYR A 112 16.69 12.11 25.13
CA TYR A 112 17.03 10.84 24.52
C TYR A 112 16.28 9.68 25.17
N ALA A 113 16.23 9.67 26.50
CA ALA A 113 15.55 8.62 27.28
C ALA A 113 14.05 8.50 26.93
N SER A 114 13.38 9.61 26.63
CA SER A 114 11.95 9.60 26.27
C SER A 114 11.69 8.95 24.90
N LEU A 115 12.72 8.82 24.05
CA LEU A 115 12.64 8.21 22.72
C LEU A 115 13.10 6.75 22.70
N ALA A 116 13.58 6.19 23.82
CA ALA A 116 13.93 4.78 23.90
C ALA A 116 12.75 3.83 23.56
N PRO A 117 11.50 4.09 24.03
CA PRO A 117 10.35 3.26 23.64
C PRO A 117 10.05 3.33 22.14
N LEU A 118 10.29 4.49 21.51
CA LEU A 118 10.12 4.65 20.07
C LEU A 118 11.12 3.79 19.29
N HIS A 119 12.35 3.68 19.79
CA HIS A 119 13.34 2.80 19.19
C HIS A 119 12.95 1.32 19.30
N GLN A 120 12.45 0.89 20.46
CA GLN A 120 11.98 -0.48 20.65
C GLN A 120 10.86 -0.84 19.67
N LEU A 121 9.86 0.03 19.52
CA LEU A 121 8.78 -0.16 18.56
C LEU A 121 9.30 -0.26 17.11
N TRP A 122 10.32 0.53 16.77
CA TRP A 122 10.94 0.47 15.46
C TRP A 122 11.69 -0.84 15.22
N VAL A 123 12.37 -1.39 16.23
CA VAL A 123 13.04 -2.70 16.15
C VAL A 123 12.01 -3.80 15.89
N GLU A 124 10.93 -3.85 16.67
CA GLU A 124 9.84 -4.82 16.50
C GLU A 124 9.20 -4.70 15.10
N TYR A 125 8.96 -3.47 14.63
CA TYR A 125 8.47 -3.22 13.28
C TYR A 125 9.38 -3.80 12.20
N MET A 126 10.70 -3.54 12.30
CA MET A 126 11.64 -4.01 11.29
C MET A 126 11.84 -5.52 11.32
N GLU A 127 11.86 -6.13 12.51
CA GLU A 127 11.94 -7.59 12.65
C GLU A 127 10.76 -8.27 11.97
N ASN A 128 9.54 -7.79 12.23
CA ASN A 128 8.31 -8.28 11.60
C ASN A 128 8.27 -8.05 10.08
N ASN A 129 8.83 -6.93 9.60
CA ASN A 129 8.83 -6.59 8.17
C ASN A 129 9.85 -7.44 7.39
N LEU A 130 11.06 -7.60 7.95
CA LEU A 130 12.19 -8.17 7.25
C LEU A 130 12.25 -9.71 7.33
N ASN A 131 11.65 -10.34 8.36
CA ASN A 131 11.72 -11.80 8.59
C ASN A 131 13.13 -12.34 8.31
N LEU A 132 14.12 -11.75 8.99
CA LEU A 132 15.55 -11.83 8.65
C LEU A 132 16.08 -13.27 8.59
N GLU A 133 15.60 -14.14 9.47
CA GLU A 133 15.94 -15.58 9.50
C GLU A 133 15.68 -16.30 8.16
N ILE A 134 14.56 -15.98 7.51
CA ILE A 134 14.12 -16.61 6.27
C ILE A 134 14.77 -15.91 5.07
N SER A 135 14.81 -14.59 5.12
CA SER A 135 15.28 -13.75 4.01
C SER A 135 16.80 -13.81 3.79
N ALA A 136 17.59 -14.05 4.84
CA ALA A 136 19.05 -14.11 4.73
C ALA A 136 19.57 -15.43 4.15
N THR A 137 18.84 -16.52 4.34
CA THR A 137 19.22 -17.88 3.90
C THR A 137 18.78 -18.16 2.46
N GLY A 138 17.82 -17.39 1.93
CA GLY A 138 17.25 -17.58 0.60
C GLY A 138 17.81 -16.67 -0.50
N ALA A 139 17.49 -16.99 -1.75
CA ALA A 139 17.87 -16.24 -2.96
C ALA A 139 17.20 -14.84 -3.11
N ASN A 140 16.35 -14.43 -2.17
CA ASN A 140 15.49 -13.25 -2.29
C ASN A 140 16.11 -11.96 -1.70
N LYS A 141 17.40 -11.70 -1.95
CA LYS A 141 18.10 -10.49 -1.47
C LYS A 141 17.48 -9.20 -2.03
N ASP A 142 17.00 -9.23 -3.27
CA ASP A 142 16.38 -8.07 -3.92
C ASP A 142 15.07 -7.66 -3.24
N GLY A 143 14.26 -8.65 -2.82
CA GLY A 143 13.03 -8.40 -2.06
C GLY A 143 13.32 -7.75 -0.70
N LEU A 144 14.39 -8.19 -0.03
CA LEU A 144 14.85 -7.61 1.23
C LEU A 144 15.25 -6.14 1.05
N TYR A 145 16.08 -5.83 0.05
CA TYR A 145 16.50 -4.45 -0.22
C TYR A 145 15.33 -3.53 -0.57
N GLN A 146 14.33 -4.04 -1.29
CA GLN A 146 13.11 -3.28 -1.59
C GLN A 146 12.28 -2.98 -0.35
N LYS A 147 12.18 -3.93 0.59
CA LYS A 147 11.52 -3.71 1.89
C LYS A 147 12.25 -2.64 2.70
N ILE A 148 13.57 -2.76 2.83
CA ILE A 148 14.42 -1.78 3.54
C ILE A 148 14.32 -0.40 2.90
N ALA A 149 14.32 -0.31 1.57
CA ALA A 149 14.20 0.96 0.86
C ALA A 149 12.84 1.64 1.10
N LYS A 150 11.76 0.88 1.28
CA LYS A 150 10.40 1.39 1.53
C LYS A 150 10.07 1.61 3.01
N ALA A 151 10.81 0.99 3.91
CA ALA A 151 10.53 0.99 5.33
C ALA A 151 10.67 2.37 5.98
N ASP A 152 9.99 2.55 7.11
CA ASP A 152 10.12 3.78 7.90
C ASP A 152 11.40 3.77 8.75
N TYR A 153 12.05 4.93 8.92
CA TYR A 153 13.23 5.11 9.77
C TYR A 153 13.00 6.05 10.95
N HIS A 154 11.77 6.52 11.19
CA HIS A 154 11.43 7.19 12.46
C HIS A 154 11.64 6.23 13.64
N GLY A 155 12.46 6.59 14.62
CA GLY A 155 12.84 5.72 15.74
C GLY A 155 14.08 4.83 15.48
N CYS A 156 14.65 4.87 14.28
CA CYS A 156 15.86 4.13 13.98
C CYS A 156 17.08 4.72 14.70
N LEU A 157 17.90 3.87 15.33
CA LEU A 157 19.22 4.25 15.82
C LEU A 157 20.22 4.23 14.66
N LEU A 158 20.57 5.41 14.16
CA LEU A 158 21.50 5.58 13.05
C LEU A 158 22.86 6.08 13.52
N MET A 159 23.90 5.61 12.86
CA MET A 159 25.27 6.11 12.95
C MET A 159 25.75 6.58 11.58
N VAL A 160 26.39 7.74 11.51
CA VAL A 160 27.05 8.21 10.28
C VAL A 160 28.43 7.56 10.19
N THR A 161 28.61 6.66 9.22
CA THR A 161 29.90 5.98 9.00
C THR A 161 30.79 6.77 8.05
N ARG A 162 30.22 7.33 6.97
CA ARG A 162 30.96 8.17 6.01
C ARG A 162 30.14 9.40 5.67
N SER A 163 30.80 10.54 5.51
CA SER A 163 30.18 11.76 5.01
C SER A 163 31.24 12.61 4.32
N LYS A 164 30.84 13.41 3.33
CA LYS A 164 31.71 14.43 2.73
C LYS A 164 32.19 15.46 3.75
N CYS A 165 31.39 15.72 4.79
CA CYS A 165 31.75 16.61 5.88
C CYS A 165 32.22 15.79 7.10
N PRO A 166 33.50 15.88 7.49
CA PRO A 166 34.04 15.10 8.61
C PRO A 166 33.31 15.34 9.94
N SER A 167 32.74 16.53 10.14
CA SER A 167 32.04 16.89 11.39
C SER A 167 30.79 16.03 11.68
N TYR A 168 30.23 15.36 10.67
CA TYR A 168 29.10 14.45 10.86
C TYR A 168 29.51 13.01 11.13
N ILE A 169 30.76 12.62 10.82
CA ILE A 169 31.24 11.25 10.96
C ILE A 169 31.23 10.86 12.44
N GLY A 170 30.72 9.66 12.74
CA GLY A 170 30.60 9.16 14.12
C GLY A 170 29.38 9.71 14.88
N ALA A 171 28.57 10.60 14.29
CA ALA A 171 27.32 11.01 14.92
C ALA A 171 26.36 9.82 15.02
N LYS A 172 26.04 9.42 16.25
CA LYS A 172 25.08 8.37 16.59
C LYS A 172 23.84 8.97 17.27
N GLY A 173 22.67 8.44 16.96
CA GLY A 173 21.43 8.91 17.58
C GLY A 173 20.15 8.32 17.00
N ILE A 174 19.05 8.50 17.72
CA ILE A 174 17.72 8.04 17.31
C ILE A 174 17.11 9.08 16.36
N VAL A 175 16.57 8.65 15.23
CA VAL A 175 15.87 9.52 14.29
C VAL A 175 14.54 9.96 14.87
N VAL A 176 14.39 11.26 15.08
CA VAL A 176 13.11 11.86 15.51
C VAL A 176 12.27 12.23 14.31
N GLN A 177 12.89 12.90 13.32
CA GLN A 177 12.20 13.37 12.13
C GLN A 177 13.03 13.10 10.88
N GLU A 178 12.43 12.37 9.96
CA GLU A 178 12.91 12.23 8.59
C GLU A 178 12.26 13.28 7.69
N THR A 179 13.06 14.00 6.92
CA THR A 179 12.57 14.86 5.84
C THR A 179 13.05 14.32 4.49
N LYS A 180 12.72 15.02 3.40
CA LYS A 180 13.20 14.65 2.06
C LYS A 180 14.73 14.53 2.00
N ASN A 181 15.45 15.47 2.62
CA ASN A 181 16.89 15.64 2.43
C ASN A 181 17.70 15.47 3.71
N THR A 182 17.07 15.41 4.88
CA THR A 182 17.77 15.38 6.17
C THR A 182 17.18 14.35 7.10
N PHE A 183 18.04 13.83 7.98
CA PHE A 183 17.65 13.13 9.19
C PHE A 183 17.91 14.03 10.38
N GLN A 184 16.91 14.20 11.25
CA GLN A 184 17.10 14.85 12.54
C GLN A 184 17.25 13.77 13.60
N ILE A 185 18.45 13.66 14.17
CA ILE A 185 18.78 12.64 15.17
C ILE A 185 18.98 13.28 16.53
N ILE A 186 18.52 12.61 17.58
CA ILE A 186 18.84 12.95 18.96
C ILE A 186 20.08 12.15 19.40
N CYS A 187 21.12 12.83 19.85
CA CYS A 187 22.28 12.16 20.44
C CYS A 187 22.03 11.82 21.92
N GLU A 188 22.87 10.95 22.48
CA GLU A 188 22.86 10.62 23.92
C GLU A 188 23.09 11.86 24.82
N GLU A 189 23.71 12.92 24.28
CA GLU A 189 23.88 14.22 24.94
C GLU A 189 22.60 15.09 24.98
N ASP A 190 21.43 14.54 24.67
CA ASP A 190 20.16 15.28 24.52
C ASP A 190 20.21 16.43 23.49
N LYS A 191 21.15 16.37 22.55
CA LYS A 191 21.33 17.36 21.47
C LYS A 191 20.74 16.87 20.16
N LEU A 192 19.85 17.67 19.58
CA LEU A 192 19.29 17.43 18.25
C LEU A 192 20.29 17.85 17.16
N LYS A 193 20.75 16.90 16.35
CA LYS A 193 21.60 17.13 15.18
C LYS A 193 20.81 16.92 13.89
N ILE A 194 21.01 17.81 12.92
CA ILE A 194 20.37 17.72 11.59
C ILE A 194 21.44 17.30 10.60
N ILE A 195 21.32 16.10 10.05
CA ILE A 195 22.32 15.51 9.17
C ILE A 195 21.76 15.43 7.75
N PRO A 196 22.45 15.98 6.74
CA PRO A 196 22.04 15.85 5.35
C PRO A 196 22.20 14.41 4.87
N LYS A 197 21.21 13.91 4.11
CA LYS A 197 21.26 12.58 3.48
C LYS A 197 22.20 12.55 2.27
N ARG A 198 22.30 13.68 1.56
CA ARG A 198 23.22 13.80 0.43
C ARG A 198 24.65 13.59 0.92
N ASP A 199 25.44 12.83 0.17
CA ASP A 199 26.87 12.63 0.40
C ASP A 199 27.15 12.13 1.83
N SER A 200 26.27 11.25 2.34
CA SER A 200 26.39 10.63 3.66
C SER A 200 25.93 9.18 3.61
N VAL A 201 26.64 8.32 4.34
CA VAL A 201 26.40 6.89 4.48
C VAL A 201 26.09 6.62 5.94
N PHE A 202 24.93 6.03 6.18
CA PHE A 202 24.42 5.71 7.50
C PHE A 202 24.47 4.21 7.72
N THR A 203 24.65 3.80 8.96
CA THR A 203 24.61 2.40 9.37
C THR A 203 23.68 2.25 10.56
N PHE A 204 22.91 1.17 10.58
CA PHE A 204 22.09 0.78 11.72
C PHE A 204 22.17 -0.72 11.92
N ASN A 205 21.88 -1.14 13.15
CA ASN A 205 21.89 -2.54 13.56
C ASN A 205 20.48 -2.99 13.91
N ILE A 206 20.13 -4.20 13.51
CA ILE A 206 18.92 -4.91 13.93
C ILE A 206 19.36 -6.30 14.35
N SER A 207 19.21 -6.62 15.64
CA SER A 207 19.65 -7.90 16.21
C SER A 207 21.14 -8.16 15.84
N ARG A 208 21.43 -9.23 15.09
CA ARG A 208 22.77 -9.60 14.60
C ARG A 208 23.16 -9.02 13.24
N TRP A 209 22.29 -8.25 12.60
CA TRP A 209 22.48 -7.75 11.24
C TRP A 209 22.85 -6.27 11.24
N THR A 210 23.88 -5.91 10.48
CA THR A 210 24.26 -4.53 10.24
C THR A 210 23.90 -4.13 8.81
N PHE A 211 23.14 -3.07 8.67
CA PHE A 211 22.71 -2.53 7.39
C PHE A 211 23.38 -1.20 7.10
N THR A 212 23.79 -1.02 5.84
CA THR A 212 24.36 0.23 5.35
C THR A 212 23.38 0.91 4.41
N LEU A 213 23.08 2.17 4.69
CA LEU A 213 22.14 2.99 3.98
C LEU A 213 22.85 4.16 3.30
N PHE A 214 22.83 4.15 1.97
CA PHE A 214 23.37 5.24 1.17
C PHE A 214 22.37 6.39 1.10
N GLY A 215 22.69 7.51 1.74
CA GLY A 215 21.80 8.64 1.86
C GLY A 215 21.41 9.26 0.50
N ASN A 216 22.28 9.17 -0.51
CA ASN A 216 21.99 9.60 -1.88
C ASN A 216 20.72 8.95 -2.48
N HIS A 217 20.43 7.70 -2.11
CA HIS A 217 19.22 6.99 -2.54
C HIS A 217 17.98 7.31 -1.69
N MET A 218 18.19 7.92 -0.52
CA MET A 218 17.16 8.22 0.48
C MET A 218 16.64 9.66 0.42
N ASN A 219 16.99 10.40 -0.65
CA ASN A 219 16.58 11.80 -0.89
C ASN A 219 15.11 11.93 -1.35
N ILE A 220 14.21 11.20 -0.68
CA ILE A 220 12.78 11.08 -0.97
C ILE A 220 12.05 11.23 0.36
N ARG A 221 10.86 11.82 0.34
CA ARG A 221 10.05 11.94 1.56
C ARG A 221 9.59 10.53 2.01
N PRO A 222 9.52 10.25 3.33
CA PRO A 222 9.03 8.95 3.83
C PRO A 222 7.69 8.53 3.22
N SER A 223 6.75 9.48 3.14
CA SER A 223 5.42 9.25 2.57
C SER A 223 5.43 8.86 1.09
N GLU A 224 6.37 9.42 0.32
CA GLU A 224 6.53 9.11 -1.12
C GLU A 224 7.34 7.82 -1.33
N ARG A 225 8.15 7.45 -0.35
CA ARG A 225 9.06 6.30 -0.41
C ARG A 225 8.33 4.97 -0.33
N ALA A 226 7.31 4.87 0.53
CA ALA A 226 6.53 3.63 0.72
C ALA A 226 5.84 3.14 -0.57
N SER A 227 5.33 4.06 -1.40
CA SER A 227 4.62 3.73 -2.65
C SER A 227 5.54 3.68 -3.88
N ARG A 228 6.79 4.09 -3.75
CA ARG A 228 7.71 4.19 -4.89
C ARG A 228 8.24 2.83 -5.30
N LYS A 229 8.29 2.59 -6.61
CA LYS A 229 9.05 1.48 -7.21
C LYS A 229 10.51 1.88 -7.34
N PHE A 230 11.38 1.30 -6.51
CA PHE A 230 12.82 1.55 -6.61
C PHE A 230 13.39 0.79 -7.81
N LYS A 231 14.17 1.51 -8.64
CA LYS A 231 14.97 0.95 -9.72
C LYS A 231 16.41 0.89 -9.24
N SER A 232 17.17 -0.11 -9.69
CA SER A 232 18.61 -0.17 -9.46
C SER A 232 19.26 1.09 -10.02
N ARG A 233 20.11 1.72 -9.21
CA ARG A 233 20.97 2.84 -9.61
C ARG A 233 22.38 2.50 -9.14
N PRO A 234 23.41 2.89 -9.91
CA PRO A 234 24.77 2.70 -9.47
C PRO A 234 24.99 3.45 -8.16
N THR A 235 25.59 2.75 -7.20
CA THR A 235 25.93 3.30 -5.90
C THR A 235 27.22 4.08 -6.07
N ILE A 236 27.13 5.41 -6.03
CA ILE A 236 28.31 6.25 -5.95
C ILE A 236 28.60 6.39 -4.46
N ASP A 237 29.59 5.62 -4.00
CA ASP A 237 30.22 5.90 -2.72
C ASP A 237 31.05 7.18 -2.87
N LEU A 238 31.07 7.96 -1.79
CA LEU A 238 31.62 9.31 -1.69
C LEU A 238 32.97 9.55 -2.38
#